data_AF-A0A2V7DWS6-F1
#
_entry.id   AF-A0A2V7DWS6-F1
#
_cell.length_a   1.000
_cell.length_b   1.000
_cell.length_c   1.000
_cell.angle_alpha   90.00
_cell.angle_beta   90.00
_cell.angle_gamma   90.00
#
_symmetry.space_group_name_H-M   'P 1'
#
loop_
_entity.id
_entity.type
_entity.pdbx_description
1 polymer ?
#
loop_
_entity_poly.entity_id
_entity_poly.type
_entity_poly.pdbx_seq_one_letter_code
_entity_poly.pdbx_strand_id
1 'polypeptide(L)' 'MTCKDAIAILADYLEAALSPALLAQLEQHLRDCAPCRAYLATYRKTKSLAAGASRIEMPEEMKVRLREFLLAQLREGR' A
#
# COMPACT_ATOMS: atom_id res chain seq x y z
N MET A 1 -9.48 -3.93 19.48
CA MET A 1 -9.77 -5.00 18.52
C MET A 1 -8.92 -6.22 18.82
N THR A 2 -9.37 -7.43 18.44
CA THR A 2 -8.59 -8.66 18.56
C THR A 2 -7.61 -8.81 17.39
N CYS A 3 -6.64 -9.73 17.49
CA CYS A 3 -5.75 -10.05 16.37
C CYS A 3 -6.52 -10.55 15.14
N LYS A 4 -7.63 -11.28 15.34
CA LYS A 4 -8.49 -11.78 14.26
C LYS A 4 -9.15 -10.63 13.51
N ASP A 5 -9.69 -9.66 14.25
CA ASP A 5 -10.30 -8.46 13.66
C ASP A 5 -9.26 -7.65 12.89
N ALA A 6 -8.07 -7.46 13.48
CA ALA A 6 -6.97 -6.74 12.85
C ALA A 6 -6.56 -7.37 11.52
N ILE A 7 -6.39 -8.70 11.49
CA ILE A 7 -6.03 -9.45 10.28
C ILE A 7 -7.11 -9.33 9.20
N ALA A 8 -8.38 -9.37 9.58
CA ALA A 8 -9.51 -9.30 8.64
C ALA A 8 -9.56 -7.98 7.85
N ILE A 9 -9.02 -6.89 8.41
CA ILE A 9 -9.08 -5.55 7.81
C ILE A 9 -7.74 -5.07 7.22
N LEU A 10 -6.71 -5.94 7.17
CA LEU A 10 -5.39 -5.54 6.67
C LEU A 10 -5.38 -5.22 5.17
N ALA A 11 -6.26 -5.85 4.37
CA ALA A 11 -6.38 -5.55 2.96
C ALA A 11 -6.80 -4.09 2.75
N ASP A 12 -7.90 -3.69 3.38
CA ASP A 12 -8.45 -2.33 3.35
C ASP A 12 -7.46 -1.30 3.92
N TYR A 13 -6.73 -1.67 4.98
CA TYR A 13 -5.66 -0.82 5.53
C TYR A 13 -4.57 -0.50 4.50
N LEU A 14 -4.12 -1.51 3.73
CA LEU A 14 -3.11 -1.34 2.70
C LEU A 14 -3.62 -0.60 1.45
N GLU A 15 -4.94 -0.49 1.31
CA GLU A 15 -5.61 0.23 0.22
C GLU A 15 -6.11 1.62 0.65
N ALA A 16 -5.77 2.02 1.88
CA ALA A 16 -6.23 3.27 2.49
C ALA A 16 -7.76 3.44 2.46
N ALA A 17 -8.49 2.33 2.53
CA ALA A 17 -9.95 2.27 2.41
C ALA A 17 -10.67 2.21 3.78
N LEU A 18 -9.92 2.32 4.89
CA LEU A 18 -10.50 2.30 6.24
C LEU A 18 -11.09 3.66 6.64
N SER A 19 -12.17 3.61 7.41
CA SER A 19 -12.65 4.81 8.10
C SER A 19 -11.63 5.29 9.15
N PRO A 20 -11.57 6.59 9.47
CA PRO A 20 -10.61 7.13 10.43
C PRO A 20 -10.67 6.47 11.81
N ALA A 21 -11.89 6.14 12.28
CA ALA A 21 -12.09 5.48 13.56
C ALA A 21 -11.51 4.06 13.58
N LEU A 22 -11.68 3.31 12.49
CA LEU A 22 -11.19 1.93 12.40
C LEU A 22 -9.68 1.90 12.20
N LEU A 23 -9.14 2.85 11.42
CA LEU A 23 -7.71 3.08 11.26
C LEU A 23 -7.02 3.30 12.61
N ALA A 24 -7.53 4.23 13.43
CA ALA A 24 -6.95 4.54 14.74
C ALA A 24 -6.93 3.32 15.68
N GLN A 25 -7.99 2.52 15.69
CA GLN A 25 -8.05 1.31 16.50
C GLN A 25 -7.03 0.25 16.02
N LEU A 26 -6.85 0.11 14.69
CA LEU A 26 -5.89 -0.83 14.11
C LEU A 26 -4.46 -0.40 14.42
N GLU A 27 -4.15 0.89 14.26
CA GLU A 27 -2.83 1.43 14.58
C GLU A 27 -2.49 1.26 16.05
N GLN A 28 -3.43 1.50 16.96
CA GLN A 28 -3.24 1.20 18.38
C GLN A 28 -2.89 -0.28 18.60
N HIS A 29 -3.64 -1.20 17.98
CA HIS A 29 -3.34 -2.62 18.11
C HIS A 29 -1.97 -2.98 17.54
N LEU A 30 -1.60 -2.44 16.39
CA LEU A 30 -0.29 -2.67 15.76
C LEU A 30 0.87 -2.10 16.60
N ARG A 31 0.66 -1.03 17.39
CA ARG A 31 1.68 -0.54 18.34
C ARG A 31 1.99 -1.57 19.43
N ASP A 32 0.96 -2.23 19.95
CA ASP A 32 1.10 -3.09 21.13
C ASP A 32 1.28 -4.58 20.79
N CYS A 33 0.95 -5.00 19.56
CA CYS A 33 0.94 -6.40 19.15
C CYS A 33 2.07 -6.73 18.15
N ALA A 34 3.18 -7.28 18.63
CA ALA A 34 4.28 -7.76 17.79
C ALA A 34 3.88 -8.84 16.76
N PRO A 35 3.03 -9.84 17.10
CA PRO A 35 2.56 -10.83 16.13
C PRO A 35 1.82 -10.21 14.93
N CYS A 36 0.95 -9.23 15.17
CA CYS A 36 0.23 -8.58 14.07
C CYS A 36 1.14 -7.71 13.19
N ARG A 37 2.17 -7.08 13.76
CA ARG A 37 3.20 -6.41 12.94
C ARG A 37 3.96 -7.38 12.06
N ALA A 38 4.35 -8.54 12.60
CA ALA A 38 5.00 -9.59 11.82
C ALA A 38 4.09 -10.11 10.69
N TYR A 39 2.81 -10.33 10.99
CA TYR A 39 1.83 -10.75 10.00
C TYR A 39 1.64 -9.71 8.89
N LEU A 40 1.52 -8.41 9.24
CA LEU A 40 1.44 -7.31 8.28
C LEU A 40 2.67 -7.27 7.36
N ALA A 41 3.87 -7.48 7.90
CA ALA A 41 5.09 -7.54 7.09
C ALA A 41 5.05 -8.69 6.07
N THR A 42 4.58 -9.88 6.48
CA THR A 42 4.38 -11.02 5.58
C THR A 42 3.32 -10.70 4.52
N TYR A 43 2.19 -10.14 4.91
CA TYR A 43 1.11 -9.78 3.98
C TYR A 43 1.58 -8.80 2.90
N ARG A 44 2.36 -7.78 3.27
CA ARG A 44 2.97 -6.83 2.31
C ARG A 44 3.87 -7.54 1.32
N LYS A 45 4.70 -8.50 1.77
CA LYS A 45 5.54 -9.30 0.89
C LYS A 45 4.70 -10.13 -0.07
N THR A 46 3.66 -10.81 0.42
CA THR A 46 2.74 -11.59 -0.42
C THR A 46 2.07 -10.71 -1.48
N LYS A 47 1.56 -9.52 -1.12
CA LYS A 47 0.95 -8.58 -2.07
C LYS A 47 1.97 -8.13 -3.13
N SER A 48 3.20 -7.83 -2.74
CA SER A 48 4.27 -7.45 -3.67
C SER A 48 4.65 -8.58 -4.63
N LEU A 49 4.74 -9.83 -4.14
CA LEU A 49 5.05 -10.98 -4.97
C LEU A 49 3.94 -11.27 -5.98
N ALA A 50 2.67 -11.19 -5.54
CA ALA A 50 1.51 -11.33 -6.40
C ALA A 50 1.46 -10.22 -7.47
N ALA A 51 1.71 -8.96 -7.08
CA ALA A 51 1.78 -7.85 -8.03
C ALA A 51 2.94 -7.99 -9.03
N GLY A 52 4.08 -8.54 -8.59
CA GLY A 52 5.23 -8.83 -9.44
C GLY A 52 4.94 -9.90 -10.51
N ALA A 53 4.18 -10.94 -10.15
CA ALA A 53 3.83 -12.03 -11.07
C ALA A 53 2.95 -11.57 -12.25
N SER A 54 2.17 -10.50 -12.09
CA SER A 54 1.33 -9.91 -13.15
C SER A 54 1.88 -8.59 -13.69
N ARG A 55 3.14 -8.25 -13.38
CA ARG A 55 3.72 -6.97 -13.77
C ARG A 55 4.07 -7.00 -15.25
N ILE A 56 3.25 -6.34 -16.07
CA ILE A 56 3.61 -6.00 -17.44
C ILE A 56 4.61 -4.86 -17.36
N GLU A 57 5.80 -5.04 -17.95
CA GLU A 57 6.76 -3.95 -18.07
C GLU A 57 6.17 -2.85 -18.96
N MET A 58 6.23 -1.62 -18.46
CA MET A 58 5.86 -0.45 -19.26
C MET A 58 6.84 -0.33 -20.44
N PRO A 59 6.35 -0.21 -21.69
CA PRO A 59 7.20 0.03 -22.85
C PRO A 59 8.08 1.28 -22.67
N GLU A 60 9.29 1.26 -23.22
CA GLU A 60 10.23 2.38 -23.08
C GLU A 60 9.67 3.67 -23.68
N GLU A 61 8.93 3.63 -24.80
CA GLU A 61 8.34 4.85 -25.35
C GLU A 61 7.32 5.48 -24.40
N MET A 62 6.59 4.65 -23.65
CA MET A 62 5.62 5.13 -22.66
C MET A 62 6.32 5.74 -21.44
N LYS A 63 7.43 5.15 -20.98
CA LYS A 63 8.25 5.72 -19.88
C LYS A 63 8.79 7.09 -20.24
N VAL A 64 9.33 7.26 -21.45
CA VAL A 64 9.87 8.53 -21.93
C VAL A 64 8.78 9.60 -21.98
N ARG A 65 7.66 9.31 -22.64
CA ARG A 65 6.54 10.25 -22.76
C ARG A 65 5.95 10.65 -21.40
N LEU A 66 5.81 9.69 -20.49
CA LEU A 66 5.31 9.95 -19.13
C LEU A 66 6.27 10.87 -18.37
N ARG A 67 7.59 10.63 -18.47
CA ARG A 67 8.61 11.45 -17.83
C ARG A 67 8.57 12.89 -18.35
N GLU A 68 8.49 13.07 -19.67
CA GLU A 68 8.39 14.39 -20.30
C GLU A 68 7.14 15.14 -19.83
N PHE A 69 5.99 14.46 -19.81
CA PHE A 69 4.74 15.02 -19.33
C PHE A 69 4.82 15.47 -17.86
N LEU A 70 5.31 14.61 -16.97
CA LEU A 70 5.45 14.95 -15.54
C LEU A 70 6.41 16.12 -15.32
N LEU A 71 7.52 16.18 -16.07
CA LEU A 71 8.47 17.29 -16.00
C LEU A 71 7.89 18.61 -16.53
N ALA A 72 6.98 18.57 -17.51
CA ALA A 72 6.28 19.75 -17.98
C ALA A 72 5.32 20.29 -16.90
N GLN A 73 4.49 19.40 -16.33
CA GLN A 73 3.52 19.77 -15.29
C GLN A 73 4.18 20.35 -14.02
N LEU A 74 5.32 19.80 -13.60
CA LEU A 74 6.06 20.32 -12.44
C LEU A 74 6.71 21.70 -12.70
N ARG A 75 6.92 22.07 -13.97
CA ARG A 75 7.45 23.38 -14.37
C ARG A 75 6.35 24.42 -14.49
N GLU A 76 5.15 24.03 -14.91
CA GLU A 76 3.98 24.90 -15.04
C GLU A 76 3.28 25.17 -13.70
N GLY A 77 3.38 24.25 -12.73
CA GLY A 77 2.81 24.41 -11.39
C GLY A 77 3.66 25.21 -10.40
N ARG A 78 4.60 26.05 -10.86
CA ARG A 78 5.47 26.90 -10.03
C ARG A 78 5.23 28.37 -10.29
#